data_AF-A0A1V5VWH0-F1
#
_entry.id   AF-A0A1V5VWH0-F1
#
_cell.length_a   1.000
_cell.length_b   1.000
_cell.length_c   1.000
_cell.angle_alpha   90.00
_cell.angle_beta   90.00
_cell.angle_gamma   90.00
#
_symmetry.space_group_name_H-M   'P 1'
#
loop_
_entity.id
_entity.type
_entity.pdbx_description
1 polymer ?
#
loop_
_entity_poly.entity_id
_entity_poly.type
_entity_poly.pdbx_seq_one_letter_code
_entity_poly.pdbx_strand_id
1 'polypeptide(L)'
;MKLPIAGPPAEKPAEEEWPVRAPRSEGEDSKGLLVLTVDDDAGVITLFRRYLSKQGYRVVGLTRGDRVVEEAKRLKPYAITLDILMPDRSGWEVIRDLKSDPLTRNIPVIVCSILAERDKGLSMGVADYLVKPILEQDLLSALARLSHDLTKTHVLVVDDNPDDRNLLERILADAGYIVATASNGVEAIADLALSPPDLVVLDLMMPDVDGFAVLENMKARPETCDIPVIVATAKELSAAERAALTVRVQALLQKGLFDQERLLEDVAAALARLGPARQDTHR
;
A
#
# COMPACT_ATOMS: atom_id res chain seq x y z
N MET A 1 -64.33 -31.74 -25.28
CA MET A 1 -63.10 -30.91 -25.34
C MET A 1 -62.34 -31.10 -24.03
N LYS A 2 -61.10 -31.58 -24.10
CA LYS A 2 -60.26 -31.94 -22.95
C LYS A 2 -59.59 -30.69 -22.37
N LEU A 3 -59.64 -30.56 -21.05
CA LEU A 3 -58.82 -29.64 -20.24
C LEU A 3 -57.35 -30.07 -20.31
N PRO A 4 -56.37 -29.16 -20.42
CA PRO A 4 -54.98 -29.51 -20.27
C PRO A 4 -54.60 -29.61 -18.78
N ILE A 5 -53.94 -30.71 -18.50
CA ILE A 5 -53.43 -31.21 -17.23
C ILE A 5 -52.22 -30.37 -16.82
N ALA A 6 -52.22 -29.83 -15.60
CA ALA A 6 -51.05 -29.20 -15.02
C ALA A 6 -49.97 -30.26 -14.80
N GLY A 7 -48.80 -30.07 -15.42
CA GLY A 7 -47.62 -30.87 -15.15
C GLY A 7 -47.10 -30.62 -13.74
N PRO A 8 -46.42 -31.60 -13.12
CA PRO A 8 -45.87 -31.45 -11.77
C PRO A 8 -44.82 -30.32 -11.76
N PRO A 9 -44.63 -29.63 -10.61
CA PRO A 9 -43.62 -28.59 -10.50
C PRO A 9 -42.23 -29.19 -10.74
N ALA A 10 -41.42 -28.52 -11.56
CA ALA A 10 -40.03 -28.86 -11.75
C ALA A 10 -39.31 -28.73 -10.40
N GLU A 11 -38.85 -29.86 -9.86
CA GLU A 11 -37.90 -29.88 -8.74
C GLU A 11 -36.65 -29.09 -9.17
N LYS A 12 -36.32 -28.06 -8.40
CA LYS A 12 -35.04 -27.36 -8.52
C LYS A 12 -33.94 -28.39 -8.28
N PRO A 13 -32.89 -28.46 -9.11
CA PRO A 13 -31.74 -29.30 -8.80
C PRO A 13 -31.18 -28.85 -7.45
N ALA A 14 -30.98 -29.80 -6.54
CA ALA A 14 -30.33 -29.56 -5.26
C ALA A 14 -29.02 -28.78 -5.50
N GLU A 15 -28.83 -27.70 -4.74
CA GLU A 15 -27.57 -27.00 -4.63
C GLU A 15 -26.53 -28.03 -4.16
N GLU A 16 -25.72 -28.53 -5.10
CA GLU A 16 -24.54 -29.32 -4.77
C GLU A 16 -23.57 -28.39 -4.05
N GLU A 17 -23.66 -28.37 -2.71
CA GLU A 17 -22.61 -27.91 -1.82
C GLU A 17 -21.33 -28.67 -2.17
N TRP A 18 -20.52 -28.08 -3.03
CA TRP A 18 -19.20 -28.64 -3.32
C TRP A 18 -18.35 -28.46 -2.07
N PRO A 19 -17.84 -29.53 -1.44
CA PRO A 19 -16.95 -29.38 -0.32
C PRO A 19 -15.74 -28.60 -0.81
N VAL A 20 -15.40 -27.53 -0.09
CA VAL A 20 -14.14 -26.79 -0.22
C VAL A 20 -13.00 -27.78 -0.01
N ARG A 21 -12.58 -28.45 -1.08
CA ARG A 21 -11.35 -29.24 -1.07
C ARG A 21 -10.21 -28.23 -1.14
N ALA A 22 -9.53 -28.06 -0.01
CA ALA A 22 -8.18 -27.55 -0.01
C ALA A 22 -7.38 -28.31 -1.09
N PRO A 23 -6.68 -27.63 -2.01
CA PRO A 23 -5.84 -28.32 -2.96
C PRO A 23 -4.84 -29.17 -2.18
N ARG A 24 -4.86 -30.47 -2.44
CA ARG A 24 -3.80 -31.39 -2.02
C ARG A 24 -2.51 -30.96 -2.71
N SER A 25 -1.44 -31.00 -1.93
CA SER A 25 -0.08 -30.62 -2.30
C SER A 25 0.46 -31.43 -3.47
N GLU A 26 0.72 -30.76 -4.59
CA GLU A 26 1.80 -31.11 -5.51
C GLU A 26 2.62 -29.84 -5.73
N GLY A 27 3.93 -29.97 -5.49
CA GLY A 27 4.79 -28.88 -5.09
C GLY A 27 5.07 -27.87 -6.19
N GLU A 28 4.95 -26.59 -5.82
CA GLU A 28 5.70 -25.46 -6.38
C GLU A 28 5.59 -24.30 -5.38
N ASP A 29 6.74 -23.73 -5.05
CA ASP A 29 7.03 -22.72 -4.02
C ASP A 29 5.91 -21.73 -3.63
N SER A 30 5.77 -21.57 -2.31
CA SER A 30 4.95 -20.61 -1.58
C SER A 30 5.34 -19.11 -1.74
N LYS A 31 5.79 -18.66 -2.92
CA LYS A 31 6.47 -17.36 -3.09
C LYS A 31 5.62 -16.21 -3.69
N GLY A 32 4.41 -16.47 -4.16
CA GLY A 32 3.57 -15.43 -4.79
C GLY A 32 2.86 -14.50 -3.80
N LEU A 33 2.82 -13.19 -4.09
CA LEU A 33 2.03 -12.21 -3.34
C LEU A 33 0.53 -12.57 -3.41
N LEU A 34 -0.17 -12.48 -2.27
CA LEU A 34 -1.57 -12.89 -2.16
C LEU A 34 -2.53 -11.73 -2.43
N VAL A 35 -3.39 -11.86 -3.44
CA VAL A 35 -4.52 -10.95 -3.69
C VAL A 35 -5.81 -11.59 -3.20
N LEU A 36 -6.56 -10.87 -2.37
CA LEU A 36 -7.91 -11.26 -1.95
C LEU A 36 -8.92 -10.60 -2.88
N THR A 37 -9.65 -11.41 -3.66
CA THR A 37 -10.66 -10.92 -4.61
C THR A 37 -12.06 -11.12 -4.05
N VAL A 38 -12.82 -10.04 -4.00
CA VAL A 38 -14.17 -10.01 -3.43
C VAL A 38 -15.16 -9.50 -4.47
N ASP A 39 -16.08 -10.38 -4.87
CA ASP A 39 -17.11 -10.12 -5.88
C ASP A 39 -18.23 -11.15 -5.69
N ASP A 40 -19.50 -10.74 -5.70
CA ASP A 40 -20.61 -11.68 -5.56
C ASP A 40 -20.76 -12.61 -6.79
N ASP A 41 -20.16 -12.25 -7.92
CA ASP A 41 -20.04 -13.09 -9.11
C ASP A 41 -18.75 -13.95 -9.09
N ALA A 42 -18.92 -15.25 -8.87
CA ALA A 42 -17.82 -16.24 -8.91
C ALA A 42 -17.10 -16.30 -10.28
N GLY A 43 -17.76 -15.90 -11.36
CA GLY A 43 -17.16 -15.75 -12.69
C GLY A 43 -16.11 -14.65 -12.73
N VAL A 44 -16.34 -13.51 -12.07
CA VAL A 44 -15.36 -12.42 -11.95
C VAL A 44 -14.15 -12.87 -11.14
N ILE A 45 -14.38 -13.56 -10.00
CA ILE A 45 -13.29 -14.14 -9.20
C ILE A 45 -12.42 -15.09 -10.04
N THR A 46 -13.07 -15.96 -10.83
CA THR A 46 -12.38 -16.92 -11.71
C THR A 46 -11.57 -16.21 -12.79
N LEU A 47 -12.12 -15.14 -13.36
CA LEU A 47 -11.45 -14.30 -14.34
C LEU A 47 -10.19 -13.64 -13.76
N PHE A 48 -10.29 -13.02 -12.59
CA PHE A 48 -9.17 -12.36 -11.93
C PHE A 48 -8.09 -13.36 -11.53
N ARG A 49 -8.47 -14.53 -11.00
CA ARG A 49 -7.52 -15.62 -10.76
C ARG A 49 -6.73 -15.97 -12.01
N ARG A 50 -7.39 -16.10 -13.16
CA ARG A 50 -6.72 -16.40 -14.43
C ARG A 50 -5.76 -15.28 -14.88
N TYR A 51 -6.12 -14.02 -14.69
CA TYR A 51 -5.25 -12.88 -15.00
C TYR A 51 -4.00 -12.86 -14.11
N LEU A 52 -4.21 -13.00 -12.80
CA LEU A 52 -3.18 -12.76 -11.81
C LEU A 52 -2.22 -13.94 -11.61
N SER A 53 -2.72 -15.18 -11.69
CA SER A 53 -1.87 -16.37 -11.52
C SER A 53 -0.81 -16.51 -12.61
N LYS A 54 -1.05 -16.01 -13.83
CA LYS A 54 -0.02 -15.95 -14.88
C LYS A 54 1.18 -15.07 -14.51
N GLN A 55 0.96 -14.08 -13.65
CA GLN A 55 1.98 -13.12 -13.20
C GLN A 55 2.55 -13.49 -11.83
N GLY A 56 2.31 -14.71 -11.35
CA GLY A 56 2.88 -15.22 -10.09
C GLY A 56 2.11 -14.82 -8.82
N TYR A 57 0.96 -14.13 -8.93
CA TYR A 57 0.12 -13.83 -7.77
C TYR A 57 -0.70 -15.06 -7.34
N ARG A 58 -0.89 -15.18 -6.03
CA ARG A 58 -1.86 -16.12 -5.43
C ARG A 58 -3.20 -15.40 -5.29
N VAL A 59 -4.31 -16.07 -5.60
CA VAL A 59 -5.66 -15.47 -5.50
C VAL A 59 -6.60 -16.30 -4.63
N VAL A 60 -7.05 -15.70 -3.54
CA VAL A 60 -8.16 -16.20 -2.71
C VAL A 60 -9.41 -15.38 -3.05
N GLY A 61 -10.53 -16.06 -3.28
CA GLY A 61 -11.79 -15.42 -3.66
C GLY A 61 -12.83 -15.49 -2.54
N LEU A 62 -13.61 -14.42 -2.37
CA LEU A 62 -14.78 -14.37 -1.50
C LEU A 62 -15.98 -13.83 -2.28
N THR A 63 -17.14 -14.48 -2.15
CA THR A 63 -18.40 -14.04 -2.75
C THR A 63 -19.30 -13.26 -1.80
N ARG A 64 -18.79 -12.97 -0.60
CA ARG A 64 -19.56 -12.34 0.48
C ARG A 64 -18.75 -11.23 1.13
N GLY A 65 -19.38 -10.08 1.33
CA GLY A 65 -18.78 -8.90 1.96
C GLY A 65 -18.60 -9.05 3.48
N ASP A 66 -19.43 -9.85 4.16
CA ASP A 66 -19.38 -10.03 5.61
C ASP A 66 -18.10 -10.72 6.13
N ARG A 67 -17.49 -11.60 5.31
CA ARG A 67 -16.26 -12.33 5.65
C ARG A 67 -14.97 -11.55 5.38
N VAL A 68 -15.02 -10.45 4.63
CA VAL A 68 -13.82 -9.80 4.06
C VAL A 68 -12.83 -9.37 5.15
N VAL A 69 -13.31 -8.73 6.22
CA VAL A 69 -12.44 -8.21 7.28
C VAL A 69 -11.79 -9.36 8.06
N GLU A 70 -12.54 -10.41 8.38
CA GLU A 70 -12.02 -11.59 9.08
C GLU A 70 -10.93 -12.28 8.24
N GLU A 71 -11.20 -12.49 6.95
CA GLU A 71 -10.26 -13.14 6.05
C GLU A 71 -9.05 -12.25 5.75
N ALA A 72 -9.22 -10.92 5.63
CA ALA A 72 -8.10 -9.99 5.47
C ALA A 72 -7.14 -10.04 6.67
N LYS A 73 -7.67 -10.11 7.90
CA LYS A 73 -6.84 -10.28 9.11
C LYS A 73 -6.08 -11.60 9.12
N ARG A 74 -6.75 -12.69 8.72
CA ARG A 74 -6.19 -14.04 8.73
C ARG A 74 -5.14 -14.24 7.64
N LEU A 75 -5.43 -13.75 6.43
CA LEU A 75 -4.63 -13.98 5.23
C LEU A 75 -3.54 -12.93 5.02
N LYS A 76 -3.72 -11.72 5.57
CA LYS A 76 -2.84 -10.56 5.36
C LYS A 76 -2.46 -10.39 3.87
N PRO A 77 -3.45 -10.25 2.98
CA PRO A 77 -3.18 -10.17 1.55
C PRO A 77 -2.35 -8.92 1.22
N TYR A 78 -1.55 -9.04 0.15
CA TYR A 78 -0.84 -7.93 -0.48
C TYR A 78 -1.81 -6.83 -0.94
N ALA A 79 -2.96 -7.21 -1.51
CA ALA A 79 -3.99 -6.29 -1.93
C ALA A 79 -5.38 -6.94 -1.90
N ILE A 80 -6.42 -6.11 -1.81
CA ILE A 80 -7.82 -6.53 -1.92
C ILE A 80 -8.43 -5.91 -3.18
N THR A 81 -9.00 -6.72 -4.07
CA THR A 81 -9.90 -6.23 -5.13
C THR A 81 -11.33 -6.38 -4.65
N LEU A 82 -12.13 -5.32 -4.68
CA LEU A 82 -13.44 -5.31 -4.00
C LEU A 82 -14.53 -4.69 -4.89
N ASP A 83 -15.61 -5.44 -5.13
CA ASP A 83 -16.85 -4.84 -5.64
C ASP A 83 -17.58 -4.05 -4.55
N ILE A 84 -18.23 -2.96 -4.96
CA ILE A 84 -19.07 -2.11 -4.12
C ILE A 84 -20.50 -2.65 -4.03
N LEU A 85 -21.02 -3.18 -5.13
CA LEU A 85 -22.39 -3.64 -5.24
C LEU A 85 -22.46 -5.13 -4.94
N MET A 86 -22.58 -5.47 -3.66
CA MET A 86 -22.80 -6.83 -3.20
C MET A 86 -24.12 -6.92 -2.42
N PRO A 87 -24.87 -8.04 -2.51
CA PRO A 87 -26.21 -8.17 -1.95
C PRO A 87 -26.25 -8.29 -0.43
N ASP A 88 -25.20 -8.85 0.19
CA ASP A 88 -25.14 -9.07 1.63
C ASP A 88 -24.61 -7.86 2.39
N ARG A 89 -23.64 -7.14 1.81
CA ARG A 89 -22.98 -6.00 2.45
C ARG A 89 -22.37 -5.08 1.42
N SER A 90 -22.62 -3.77 1.51
CA SER A 90 -22.01 -2.82 0.57
C SER A 90 -20.48 -2.79 0.73
N GLY A 91 -19.75 -2.82 -0.39
CA GLY A 91 -18.28 -2.70 -0.38
C GLY A 91 -17.79 -1.38 0.26
N TRP A 92 -18.60 -0.33 0.27
CA TRP A 92 -18.28 0.90 1.00
C TRP A 92 -18.20 0.70 2.52
N GLU A 93 -19.09 -0.12 3.07
CA GLU A 93 -19.05 -0.48 4.50
C GLU A 93 -17.83 -1.36 4.80
N VAL A 94 -17.54 -2.30 3.89
CA VAL A 94 -16.34 -3.14 3.99
C VAL A 94 -15.06 -2.30 4.00
N ILE A 95 -14.93 -1.31 3.11
CA ILE A 95 -13.77 -0.39 3.09
C ILE A 95 -13.66 0.35 4.42
N ARG A 96 -14.76 0.89 4.94
CA ARG A 96 -14.77 1.62 6.21
C ARG A 96 -14.27 0.76 7.37
N ASP A 97 -14.74 -0.47 7.46
CA ASP A 97 -14.29 -1.42 8.48
C ASP A 97 -12.81 -1.77 8.31
N LEU A 98 -12.38 -2.09 7.08
CA LEU A 98 -10.98 -2.39 6.79
C LEU A 98 -10.06 -1.24 7.20
N LYS A 99 -10.44 0.02 6.92
CA LYS A 99 -9.68 1.22 7.24
C LYS A 99 -9.73 1.63 8.71
N SER A 100 -10.77 1.27 9.44
CA SER A 100 -10.86 1.53 10.88
C SER A 100 -10.10 0.50 11.73
N ASP A 101 -9.86 -0.70 11.20
CA ASP A 101 -9.18 -1.76 11.96
C ASP A 101 -7.64 -1.68 11.84
N PRO A 102 -6.91 -1.67 12.98
CA PRO A 102 -5.46 -1.58 13.00
C PRO A 102 -4.71 -2.63 12.19
N LEU A 103 -5.25 -3.84 12.05
CA LEU A 103 -4.61 -4.96 11.39
C LEU A 103 -4.82 -4.95 9.88
N THR A 104 -5.80 -4.22 9.37
CA THR A 104 -6.17 -4.21 7.94
C THR A 104 -6.10 -2.85 7.27
N ARG A 105 -6.01 -1.75 8.03
CA ARG A 105 -6.10 -0.38 7.48
C ARG A 105 -5.07 -0.04 6.41
N ASN A 106 -3.90 -0.67 6.49
CA ASN A 106 -2.79 -0.46 5.56
C ASN A 106 -2.84 -1.39 4.34
N ILE A 107 -3.78 -2.35 4.30
CA ILE A 107 -3.93 -3.21 3.12
C ILE A 107 -4.55 -2.35 1.99
N PRO A 108 -3.89 -2.27 0.82
CA PRO A 108 -4.41 -1.51 -0.30
C PRO A 108 -5.66 -2.18 -0.86
N VAL A 109 -6.69 -1.36 -1.12
CA VAL A 109 -7.96 -1.79 -1.71
C VAL A 109 -8.08 -1.19 -3.10
N ILE A 110 -8.27 -2.03 -4.11
CA ILE A 110 -8.61 -1.64 -5.48
C ILE A 110 -10.10 -1.88 -5.66
N VAL A 111 -10.87 -0.80 -5.83
CA VAL A 111 -12.31 -0.93 -6.08
C VAL A 111 -12.54 -1.39 -7.50
N CYS A 112 -13.41 -2.39 -7.69
CA CYS A 112 -13.74 -2.98 -8.98
C CYS A 112 -15.27 -3.00 -9.15
N SER A 113 -15.86 -1.96 -9.74
CA SER A 113 -17.33 -1.84 -9.77
C SER A 113 -17.88 -1.30 -11.08
N ILE A 114 -19.18 -1.49 -11.31
CA ILE A 114 -19.90 -0.83 -12.42
C ILE A 114 -20.17 0.65 -12.15
N LEU A 115 -20.12 1.06 -10.87
CA LEU A 115 -20.28 2.46 -10.50
C LEU A 115 -19.03 3.25 -10.93
N ALA A 116 -19.21 4.51 -11.30
CA ALA A 116 -18.11 5.42 -11.60
C ALA A 116 -17.92 6.43 -10.45
N GLU A 117 -17.81 5.95 -9.21
CA GLU A 117 -17.70 6.77 -7.99
C GLU A 117 -16.23 6.93 -7.52
N ARG A 118 -15.33 7.31 -8.43
CA ARG A 118 -13.88 7.38 -8.14
C ARG A 118 -13.53 8.35 -7.01
N ASP A 119 -14.12 9.53 -7.00
CA ASP A 119 -13.84 10.58 -6.00
C ASP A 119 -14.16 10.13 -4.57
N LYS A 120 -15.26 9.38 -4.42
CA LYS A 120 -15.65 8.78 -3.14
C LYS A 120 -14.63 7.72 -2.70
N GLY A 121 -14.18 6.87 -3.62
CA GLY A 121 -13.10 5.92 -3.37
C GLY A 121 -11.85 6.59 -2.82
N LEU A 122 -11.38 7.65 -3.50
CA LEU A 122 -10.19 8.40 -3.09
C LEU A 122 -10.36 9.02 -1.70
N SER A 123 -11.52 9.61 -1.41
CA SER A 123 -11.81 10.16 -0.08
C SER A 123 -11.83 9.12 1.05
N MET A 124 -11.97 7.84 0.72
CA MET A 124 -11.97 6.72 1.67
C MET A 124 -10.61 6.01 1.75
N GLY A 125 -9.58 6.52 1.07
CA GLY A 125 -8.23 5.97 1.11
C GLY A 125 -8.07 4.62 0.39
N VAL A 126 -8.89 4.35 -0.63
CA VAL A 126 -8.64 3.23 -1.54
C VAL A 126 -7.45 3.54 -2.42
N ALA A 127 -6.69 2.52 -2.80
CA ALA A 127 -5.46 2.71 -3.56
C ALA A 127 -5.72 2.92 -5.05
N ASP A 128 -6.79 2.32 -5.59
CA ASP A 128 -7.21 2.57 -6.97
C ASP A 128 -8.70 2.24 -7.20
N TYR A 129 -9.21 2.63 -8.36
CA TYR A 129 -10.59 2.39 -8.79
C TYR A 129 -10.63 1.96 -10.27
N LEU A 130 -11.20 0.79 -10.53
CA LEU A 130 -11.39 0.22 -11.86
C LEU A 130 -12.89 0.05 -12.14
N VAL A 131 -13.33 0.56 -13.29
CA VAL A 131 -14.72 0.44 -13.73
C VAL A 131 -14.87 -0.82 -14.58
N LYS A 132 -15.85 -1.67 -14.27
CA LYS A 132 -16.18 -2.85 -15.08
C LYS A 132 -16.71 -2.43 -16.46
N PRO A 133 -16.28 -3.08 -17.57
CA PRO A 133 -15.48 -4.31 -17.64
C PRO A 133 -13.97 -4.08 -17.45
N ILE A 134 -13.35 -4.90 -16.61
CA ILE A 134 -11.92 -4.79 -16.27
C ILE A 134 -11.09 -5.74 -17.14
N LEU A 135 -10.13 -5.19 -17.89
CA LEU A 135 -9.22 -5.98 -18.70
C LEU A 135 -8.02 -6.47 -17.87
N GLU A 136 -7.34 -7.52 -18.37
CA GLU A 136 -6.14 -8.09 -17.73
C GLU A 136 -5.09 -7.02 -17.44
N GLN A 137 -4.82 -6.14 -18.42
CA GLN A 137 -3.82 -5.08 -18.29
C GLN A 137 -4.22 -3.99 -17.28
N ASP A 138 -5.51 -3.66 -17.14
CA ASP A 138 -5.97 -2.64 -16.19
C ASP A 138 -5.74 -3.09 -14.76
N LEU A 139 -6.09 -4.35 -14.47
CA LEU A 139 -5.90 -4.95 -13.16
C LEU A 139 -4.41 -5.10 -12.82
N LEU A 140 -3.60 -5.57 -13.78
CA LEU A 140 -2.15 -5.68 -13.59
C LEU A 140 -1.50 -4.31 -13.39
N SER A 141 -1.93 -3.29 -14.12
CA SER A 141 -1.40 -1.93 -13.96
C SER A 141 -1.80 -1.33 -12.61
N ALA A 142 -3.02 -1.59 -12.12
CA ALA A 142 -3.44 -1.18 -10.79
C ALA A 142 -2.59 -1.84 -9.70
N LEU A 143 -2.38 -3.15 -9.79
CA LEU A 143 -1.49 -3.86 -8.85
C LEU A 143 -0.03 -3.42 -8.98
N ALA A 144 0.46 -3.10 -10.18
CA ALA A 144 1.80 -2.57 -10.38
C ALA A 144 1.96 -1.14 -9.80
N ARG A 145 0.90 -0.34 -9.75
CA ARG A 145 0.89 0.93 -9.03
C ARG A 145 0.93 0.73 -7.51
N LEU A 146 0.38 -0.38 -7.01
CA LEU A 146 0.57 -0.78 -5.62
C LEU A 146 1.97 -1.34 -5.37
N SER A 147 2.60 -1.86 -6.43
CA SER A 147 4.01 -2.22 -6.42
C SER A 147 4.87 -0.95 -6.50
N HIS A 148 4.72 -0.09 -5.50
CA HIS A 148 5.91 0.22 -4.72
C HIS A 148 6.55 -1.11 -4.43
N ASP A 149 7.72 -1.36 -5.01
CA ASP A 149 8.38 -2.65 -4.93
C ASP A 149 8.50 -2.98 -3.44
N LEU A 150 7.57 -3.73 -2.86
CA LEU A 150 7.50 -3.92 -1.40
C LEU A 150 8.70 -4.74 -0.88
N THR A 151 9.55 -5.21 -1.80
CA THR A 151 10.84 -5.82 -1.51
C THR A 151 11.97 -4.79 -1.46
N LYS A 152 11.76 -3.60 -2.00
CA LYS A 152 12.68 -2.46 -1.98
C LYS A 152 12.15 -1.35 -1.10
N THR A 153 13.09 -0.67 -0.47
CA THR A 153 12.77 0.39 0.46
C THR A 153 12.61 1.71 -0.29
N HIS A 154 11.52 2.42 -0.02
CA HIS A 154 11.19 3.71 -0.61
C HIS A 154 11.73 4.85 0.24
N VAL A 155 12.50 5.74 -0.37
CA VAL A 155 13.08 6.91 0.30
C VAL A 155 12.58 8.19 -0.36
N LEU A 156 12.11 9.14 0.44
CA LEU A 156 11.80 10.48 -0.04
C LEU A 156 12.98 11.42 0.30
N VAL A 157 13.55 12.06 -0.72
CA VAL A 157 14.58 13.10 -0.56
C VAL A 157 13.93 14.46 -0.73
N VAL A 158 14.05 15.33 0.26
CA VAL A 158 13.45 16.66 0.29
C VAL A 158 14.54 17.71 0.42
N ASP A 159 14.75 18.48 -0.63
CA ASP A 159 15.84 19.45 -0.73
C ASP A 159 15.51 20.50 -1.81
N ASP A 160 15.66 21.79 -1.53
CA ASP A 160 15.41 22.85 -2.51
C ASP A 160 16.56 23.00 -3.50
N ASN A 161 17.78 22.58 -3.11
CA ASN A 161 18.93 22.60 -3.99
C ASN A 161 18.89 21.40 -4.96
N PRO A 162 18.80 21.64 -6.28
CA PRO A 162 18.72 20.56 -7.26
C PRO A 162 19.99 19.70 -7.32
N ASP A 163 21.17 20.26 -7.05
CA ASP A 163 22.43 19.52 -7.11
C ASP A 163 22.54 18.54 -5.93
N ASP A 164 22.20 18.98 -4.73
CA ASP A 164 22.17 18.14 -3.52
C ASP A 164 21.12 17.03 -3.67
N ARG A 165 19.92 17.37 -4.15
CA ARG A 165 18.84 16.41 -4.39
C ARG A 165 19.24 15.34 -5.40
N ASN A 166 19.81 15.72 -6.53
CA ASN A 166 20.28 14.79 -7.57
C ASN A 166 21.41 13.89 -7.07
N LEU A 167 22.31 14.43 -6.23
CA LEU A 167 23.40 13.65 -5.64
C LEU A 167 22.86 12.58 -4.68
N LEU A 168 21.97 12.96 -3.76
CA LEU A 168 21.33 12.05 -2.81
C LEU A 168 20.50 10.99 -3.53
N GLU A 169 19.72 11.39 -4.55
CA GLU A 169 18.95 10.46 -5.37
C GLU A 169 19.83 9.40 -6.01
N ARG A 170 20.94 9.79 -6.64
CA ARG A 170 21.88 8.85 -7.27
C ARG A 170 22.49 7.89 -6.26
N ILE A 171 23.02 8.39 -5.14
CA ILE A 171 23.65 7.57 -4.11
C ILE A 171 22.68 6.50 -3.59
N LEU A 172 21.43 6.89 -3.32
CA LEU A 172 20.42 5.99 -2.78
C LEU A 172 19.89 5.02 -3.86
N ALA A 173 19.69 5.48 -5.09
CA ALA A 173 19.28 4.62 -6.19
C ALA A 173 20.34 3.55 -6.52
N ASP A 174 21.63 3.91 -6.52
CA ASP A 174 22.74 2.98 -6.73
C ASP A 174 22.84 1.92 -5.62
N ALA A 175 22.39 2.27 -4.40
CA ALA A 175 22.27 1.34 -3.28
C ALA A 175 21.00 0.45 -3.33
N GLY A 176 20.16 0.62 -4.36
CA GLY A 176 18.98 -0.22 -4.62
C GLY A 176 17.67 0.30 -4.01
N TYR A 177 17.66 1.52 -3.48
CA TYR A 177 16.44 2.18 -2.98
C TYR A 177 15.58 2.72 -4.13
N ILE A 178 14.27 2.77 -3.93
CA ILE A 178 13.38 3.55 -4.81
C ILE A 178 13.29 4.95 -4.25
N VAL A 179 13.75 5.95 -5.02
CA VAL A 179 13.84 7.32 -4.54
C VAL A 179 12.76 8.18 -5.19
N ALA A 180 11.97 8.86 -4.35
CA ALA A 180 11.15 9.99 -4.75
C ALA A 180 11.84 11.28 -4.30
N THR A 181 11.59 12.39 -5.00
CA THR A 181 12.20 13.68 -4.67
C THR A 181 11.14 14.76 -4.57
N ALA A 182 11.33 15.68 -3.61
CA ALA A 182 10.53 16.89 -3.46
C ALA A 182 11.47 18.10 -3.38
N SER A 183 11.07 19.18 -4.06
CA SER A 183 11.86 20.41 -4.20
C SER A 183 11.57 21.46 -3.12
N ASN A 184 10.57 21.23 -2.27
CA ASN A 184 10.17 22.15 -1.20
C ASN A 184 9.28 21.42 -0.18
N GLY A 185 9.02 22.07 0.97
CA GLY A 185 8.21 21.48 2.03
C GLY A 185 6.73 21.28 1.68
N VAL A 186 6.16 22.06 0.74
CA VAL A 186 4.75 21.90 0.33
C VAL A 186 4.58 20.62 -0.48
N GLU A 187 5.45 20.40 -1.46
CA GLU A 187 5.52 19.17 -2.26
C GLU A 187 5.77 17.95 -1.37
N ALA A 188 6.73 18.04 -0.45
CA ALA A 188 7.02 16.97 0.49
C ALA A 188 5.79 16.55 1.33
N ILE A 189 5.04 17.51 1.87
CA ILE A 189 3.84 17.22 2.67
C ILE A 189 2.74 16.58 1.81
N ALA A 190 2.59 17.00 0.55
CA ALA A 190 1.64 16.41 -0.38
C ALA A 190 2.02 14.96 -0.73
N ASP A 191 3.29 14.71 -1.04
CA ASP A 191 3.81 13.39 -1.38
C ASP A 191 3.72 12.42 -0.20
N LEU A 192 4.05 12.88 1.01
CA LEU A 192 3.89 12.11 2.25
C LEU A 192 2.44 11.66 2.48
N ALA A 193 1.46 12.48 2.07
CA ALA A 193 0.04 12.14 2.21
C ALA A 193 -0.45 11.19 1.12
N LEU A 194 0.08 11.31 -0.10
CA LEU A 194 -0.30 10.48 -1.25
C LEU A 194 0.35 9.09 -1.19
N SER A 195 1.63 9.05 -0.80
CA SER A 195 2.48 7.87 -0.88
C SER A 195 3.55 7.88 0.22
N PRO A 196 3.24 7.40 1.44
CA PRO A 196 4.19 7.40 2.55
C PRO A 196 5.44 6.55 2.25
N PRO A 197 6.66 7.11 2.33
CA PRO A 197 7.91 6.38 2.15
C PRO A 197 8.28 5.57 3.41
N ASP A 198 9.30 4.72 3.30
CA ASP A 198 9.89 4.01 4.43
C ASP A 198 10.89 4.88 5.21
N LEU A 199 11.46 5.91 4.57
CA LEU A 199 12.40 6.86 5.18
C LEU A 199 12.35 8.21 4.45
N VAL A 200 12.61 9.30 5.18
CA VAL A 200 12.78 10.64 4.61
C VAL A 200 14.20 11.15 4.86
N VAL A 201 14.85 11.64 3.82
CA VAL A 201 16.06 12.47 3.92
C VAL A 201 15.65 13.92 3.70
N LEU A 202 15.86 14.79 4.69
CA LEU A 202 15.26 16.12 4.75
C LEU A 202 16.31 17.22 4.96
N ASP A 203 16.32 18.24 4.09
CA ASP A 203 16.97 19.51 4.41
C ASP A 203 16.07 20.37 5.30
N LEU A 204 16.68 21.09 6.23
CA LEU A 204 16.01 22.06 7.10
C LEU A 204 15.90 23.44 6.45
N MET A 205 16.79 23.77 5.53
CA MET A 205 16.84 25.09 4.91
C MET A 205 16.15 25.06 3.56
N MET A 206 14.86 25.39 3.52
CA MET A 206 14.09 25.50 2.29
C MET A 206 13.21 26.76 2.32
N PRO A 207 12.89 27.36 1.16
CA PRO A 207 11.98 28.48 1.07
C PRO A 207 10.55 28.09 1.43
N ASP A 208 9.76 29.08 1.85
CA ASP A 208 8.35 29.01 2.24
C ASP A 208 8.07 28.07 3.42
N VAL A 209 8.13 26.76 3.19
CA VAL A 209 7.95 25.71 4.21
C VAL A 209 9.30 25.06 4.45
N ASP A 210 9.88 25.37 5.61
CA ASP A 210 11.17 24.82 6.02
C ASP A 210 11.07 23.35 6.50
N GLY A 211 12.21 22.67 6.62
CA GLY A 211 12.22 21.27 7.03
C GLY A 211 11.79 21.04 8.48
N PHE A 212 11.85 22.06 9.34
CA PHE A 212 11.28 21.94 10.69
C PHE A 212 9.76 21.82 10.62
N ALA A 213 9.10 22.64 9.80
CA ALA A 213 7.66 22.58 9.58
C ALA A 213 7.23 21.25 8.95
N VAL A 214 8.00 20.71 8.00
CA VAL A 214 7.76 19.36 7.44
C VAL A 214 7.85 18.30 8.53
N LEU A 215 8.89 18.34 9.37
CA LEU A 215 9.08 17.39 10.46
C LEU A 215 7.93 17.46 11.49
N GLU A 216 7.51 18.66 11.90
CA GLU A 216 6.36 18.83 12.79
C GLU A 216 5.07 18.28 12.16
N ASN A 217 4.85 18.53 10.87
CA ASN A 217 3.68 18.02 10.15
C ASN A 217 3.66 16.48 10.14
N MET A 218 4.80 15.86 9.88
CA MET A 218 4.96 14.39 9.93
C MET A 218 4.65 13.85 11.32
N LYS A 219 5.22 14.44 12.37
CA LYS A 219 5.03 13.94 13.75
C LYS A 219 3.62 14.18 14.29
N ALA A 220 2.88 15.14 13.73
CA ALA A 220 1.49 15.40 14.12
C ALA A 220 0.46 14.42 13.53
N ARG A 221 0.84 13.60 12.53
CA ARG A 221 -0.09 12.72 11.80
C ARG A 221 0.17 11.24 12.12
N PRO A 222 -0.83 10.45 12.52
CA PRO A 222 -0.66 9.02 12.82
C PRO A 222 -0.09 8.19 11.66
N GLU A 223 -0.33 8.62 10.42
CA GLU A 223 0.08 7.91 9.21
C GLU A 223 1.59 8.08 8.90
N THR A 224 2.21 9.17 9.39
CA THR A 224 3.60 9.53 9.05
C THR A 224 4.50 9.73 10.28
N CYS A 225 3.95 9.71 11.50
CA CYS A 225 4.72 9.99 12.73
C CYS A 225 5.84 8.98 13.00
N ASP A 226 5.66 7.73 12.57
CA ASP A 226 6.62 6.63 12.78
C ASP A 226 7.65 6.52 11.66
N ILE A 227 7.52 7.31 10.58
CA ILE A 227 8.49 7.30 9.49
C ILE A 227 9.82 7.88 10.01
N PRO A 228 10.94 7.15 9.84
CA PRO A 228 12.25 7.63 10.23
C PRO A 228 12.68 8.80 9.34
N VAL A 229 13.32 9.78 9.96
CA VAL A 229 13.83 10.98 9.28
C VAL A 229 15.32 11.09 9.52
N ILE A 230 16.08 11.27 8.44
CA ILE A 230 17.48 11.68 8.46
C ILE A 230 17.51 13.11 7.99
N VAL A 231 18.07 14.00 8.81
CA VAL A 231 18.26 15.38 8.38
C VAL A 231 19.62 15.50 7.71
N ALA A 232 19.65 16.04 6.50
CA ALA A 232 20.88 16.40 5.79
C ALA A 232 20.84 17.90 5.52
N THR A 233 21.60 18.71 6.27
CA THR A 233 21.54 20.17 6.16
C THR A 233 22.91 20.84 6.21
N ALA A 234 23.04 21.98 5.55
CA ALA A 234 24.21 22.86 5.67
C ALA A 234 24.10 23.84 6.85
N LYS A 235 22.94 23.90 7.53
CA LYS A 235 22.71 24.78 8.68
C LYS A 235 23.60 24.42 9.85
N GLU A 236 24.33 25.40 10.39
CA GLU A 236 24.93 25.29 11.71
C GLU A 236 23.83 25.32 12.78
N LEU A 237 23.61 24.17 13.41
CA LEU A 237 22.58 24.02 14.44
C LEU A 237 23.09 24.53 15.79
N SER A 238 22.29 25.36 16.44
CA SER A 238 22.51 25.69 17.85
C SER A 238 22.38 24.46 18.73
N ALA A 239 22.93 24.52 19.95
CA ALA A 239 22.82 23.43 20.92
C ALA A 239 21.35 23.06 21.22
N ALA A 240 20.46 24.06 21.26
CA ALA A 240 19.03 23.86 21.49
C ALA A 240 18.34 23.16 20.29
N GLU A 241 18.60 23.60 19.06
CA GLU A 241 18.05 22.98 17.86
C GLU A 241 18.54 21.54 17.70
N ARG A 242 19.84 21.30 17.91
CA ARG A 242 20.41 19.95 17.88
C ARG A 242 19.76 19.05 18.92
N ALA A 243 19.57 19.52 20.15
CA ALA A 243 18.89 18.76 21.20
C ALA A 243 17.43 18.43 20.83
N ALA A 244 16.71 19.39 20.26
CA ALA A 244 15.31 19.20 19.84
C ALA A 244 15.17 18.21 18.68
N LEU A 245 16.11 18.22 17.73
CA LEU A 245 16.12 17.29 16.59
C LEU A 245 16.52 15.88 17.00
N THR A 246 17.52 15.73 17.88
CA THR A 246 18.07 14.41 18.27
C THR A 246 17.01 13.46 18.83
N VAL A 247 15.93 13.98 19.42
CA VAL A 247 14.81 13.18 19.94
C VAL A 247 13.72 12.85 18.90
N ARG A 248 13.76 13.46 17.70
CA ARG A 248 12.74 13.36 16.65
C ARG A 248 13.22 12.69 15.36
N VAL A 249 14.54 12.60 15.18
CA VAL A 249 15.20 12.14 13.94
C VAL A 249 16.20 11.03 14.24
N GLN A 250 16.49 10.19 13.26
CA GLN A 250 17.37 9.03 13.41
C GLN A 250 18.84 9.41 13.24
N ALA A 251 19.13 10.41 12.39
CA ALA A 251 20.47 10.92 12.17
C ALA A 251 20.45 12.40 11.75
N LEU A 252 21.56 13.09 12.05
CA LEU A 252 21.85 14.46 11.64
C LEU A 252 23.16 14.47 10.84
N LEU A 253 23.06 14.73 9.55
CA LEU A 253 24.16 14.79 8.60
C LEU A 253 24.42 16.25 8.20
N GLN A 254 25.68 16.67 8.26
CA GLN A 254 26.08 18.03 7.86
C GLN A 254 26.60 18.01 6.42
N LYS A 255 25.88 18.67 5.50
CA LYS A 255 26.24 18.74 4.08
C LYS A 255 27.68 19.23 3.91
N GLY A 256 28.43 18.55 3.06
CA GLY A 256 29.87 18.81 2.84
C GLY A 256 30.82 18.15 3.84
N LEU A 257 30.33 17.48 4.90
CA LEU A 257 31.15 16.77 5.88
C LEU A 257 30.89 15.26 5.96
N PHE A 258 29.80 14.76 5.36
CA PHE A 258 29.54 13.32 5.26
C PHE A 258 29.86 12.82 3.85
N ASP A 259 30.21 11.54 3.76
CA ASP A 259 30.41 10.82 2.51
C ASP A 259 29.24 9.84 2.24
N GLN A 260 29.29 9.19 1.08
CA GLN A 260 28.30 8.21 0.66
C GLN A 260 28.17 7.05 1.66
N GLU A 261 29.29 6.52 2.16
CA GLU A 261 29.30 5.40 3.10
C GLU A 261 28.54 5.77 4.37
N ARG A 262 28.82 6.95 4.92
CA ARG A 262 28.13 7.44 6.11
C ARG A 262 26.62 7.61 5.92
N LEU A 263 26.20 8.18 4.80
CA LEU A 263 24.77 8.32 4.47
C LEU A 263 24.09 6.94 4.43
N LEU A 264 24.68 5.97 3.74
CA LEU A 264 24.13 4.64 3.60
C LEU A 264 24.08 3.88 4.93
N GLU A 265 25.09 4.05 5.79
CA GLU A 265 25.09 3.50 7.15
C GLU A 265 23.93 4.04 8.00
N ASP A 266 23.75 5.37 8.00
CA ASP A 266 22.68 6.00 8.78
C ASP A 266 21.28 5.63 8.24
N VAL A 267 21.13 5.52 6.91
CA VAL A 267 19.91 5.02 6.26
C VAL A 267 19.63 3.58 6.66
N ALA A 268 20.61 2.68 6.53
CA ALA A 268 20.45 1.27 6.90
C ALA A 268 20.13 1.11 8.39
N ALA A 269 20.78 1.89 9.27
CA ALA A 269 20.53 1.87 10.71
C ALA A 269 19.13 2.40 11.06
N ALA A 270 18.68 3.46 10.40
CA ALA A 270 17.34 4.02 10.58
C ALA A 270 16.25 3.00 10.19
N LEU A 271 16.45 2.32 9.06
CA LEU A 271 15.54 1.28 8.57
C LEU A 271 15.56 0.02 9.44
N ALA A 272 16.73 -0.41 9.93
CA ALA A 272 16.85 -1.59 10.78
C ALA A 272 16.18 -1.41 12.16
N ARG A 273 16.14 -0.19 12.70
CA ARG A 273 15.49 0.13 13.98
C ARG A 273 13.97 0.07 13.94
N LEU A 274 13.37 0.08 12.75
CA LEU A 274 11.94 -0.26 12.59
C LEU A 274 11.67 -1.73 12.98
N GLY A 275 12.73 -2.54 13.14
CA GLY A 275 12.63 -3.96 13.44
C GLY A 275 11.86 -4.71 12.36
N PRO A 276 11.75 -6.04 12.47
CA PRO A 276 11.01 -6.80 11.49
C PRO A 276 9.48 -6.64 11.62
N ALA A 277 8.96 -5.56 12.21
CA ALA A 277 7.53 -5.25 12.16
C ALA A 277 7.02 -5.05 10.71
N ARG A 278 7.93 -4.86 9.74
CA ARG A 278 7.67 -4.98 8.30
C ARG A 278 8.36 -6.19 7.61
N GLN A 279 9.28 -6.91 8.27
CA GLN A 279 10.03 -8.04 7.67
C GLN A 279 9.65 -9.45 8.23
N ASP A 280 9.01 -9.56 9.39
CA ASP A 280 8.58 -10.83 10.04
C ASP A 280 7.08 -11.16 9.79
N THR A 281 6.52 -10.70 8.67
CA THR A 281 5.30 -11.33 8.12
C THR A 281 5.62 -12.56 7.26
N HIS A 282 6.85 -13.08 7.37
CA HIS A 282 7.34 -14.18 6.56
C HIS A 282 8.08 -15.22 7.40
N ARG A 283 7.30 -16.07 8.07
CA ARG A 283 7.69 -17.47 8.29
C ARG A 283 6.49 -18.38 8.15
#